data_AF-A0A2W7MSF5-F1
#
_entry.id   AF-A0A2W7MSF5-F1
#
_cell.length_a   1.000
_cell.length_b   1.000
_cell.length_c   1.000
_cell.angle_alpha   90.00
_cell.angle_beta   90.00
_cell.angle_gamma   90.00
#
_symmetry.space_group_name_H-M   'P 1'
#
loop_
_entity.id
_entity.type
_entity.pdbx_description
1 polymer ?
#
loop_
_entity_poly.entity_id
_entity_poly.type
_entity_poly.pdbx_seq_one_letter_code
_entity_poly.pdbx_strand_id
1 'polypeptide(L)'
;MNTSELLHTIAKDRIAGLRTIDSYQLKPVVVNVTKAEQTIDLKNDMWILNTQRIPASITGVELASSDNVFTATPDEYEFMDEYRYQVFTDYIDIRTETDEFKPFRLEFVKIIPHRN
;
A
#
# COMPACT_ATOMS: atom_id res chain seq x y z
N MET A 1 -13.57 -14.11 6.43
CA MET A 1 -13.69 -12.90 5.60
C MET A 1 -12.74 -13.04 4.44
N ASN A 2 -13.20 -12.88 3.20
CA ASN A 2 -12.30 -12.97 2.05
C ASN A 2 -11.53 -11.64 1.85
N THR A 3 -10.42 -11.66 1.12
CA THR A 3 -9.57 -10.48 0.88
C THR A 3 -10.35 -9.28 0.31
N SER A 4 -11.34 -9.53 -0.55
CA SER A 4 -12.16 -8.47 -1.14
C SER A 4 -13.06 -7.78 -0.10
N GLU A 5 -13.71 -8.54 0.77
CA GLU A 5 -14.53 -8.02 1.87
C GLU A 5 -13.70 -7.17 2.86
N LEU A 6 -12.47 -7.59 3.15
CA LEU A 6 -11.56 -6.86 4.02
C LEU A 6 -11.13 -5.53 3.39
N LEU A 7 -10.74 -5.54 2.12
CA LEU A 7 -10.40 -4.33 1.37
C LEU A 7 -11.55 -3.31 1.35
N HIS A 8 -12.78 -3.78 1.14
CA HIS A 8 -13.96 -2.92 1.17
C HIS A 8 -14.27 -2.37 2.57
N THR A 9 -14.05 -3.16 3.63
CA THR A 9 -14.20 -2.69 5.02
C THR A 9 -13.23 -1.55 5.32
N ILE A 10 -11.95 -1.74 5.02
CA ILE A 10 -10.90 -0.74 5.25
C ILE A 10 -11.15 0.52 4.44
N ALA A 11 -11.50 0.37 3.15
CA ALA A 11 -11.80 1.50 2.29
C ALA A 11 -13.01 2.30 2.80
N LYS A 12 -14.07 1.61 3.22
CA LYS A 12 -15.27 2.26 3.78
C LYS A 12 -14.94 3.04 5.05
N ASP A 13 -14.16 2.47 5.96
CA ASP A 13 -13.80 3.12 7.23
C ASP A 13 -12.97 4.39 6.99
N ARG A 14 -12.01 4.35 6.04
CA ARG A 14 -11.23 5.54 5.66
C ARG A 14 -12.08 6.61 5.00
N ILE A 15 -12.98 6.23 4.10
CA ILE A 15 -13.87 7.17 3.40
C ILE A 15 -14.90 7.79 4.34
N ALA A 16 -15.45 7.04 5.31
CA ALA A 16 -16.43 7.55 6.27
C ALA A 16 -15.89 8.72 7.12
N GLY A 17 -14.57 8.80 7.29
CA GLY A 17 -13.91 9.96 7.93
C GLY A 17 -13.96 11.25 7.11
N LEU A 18 -14.27 11.17 5.81
CA LEU A 18 -14.30 12.29 4.88
C LEU A 18 -15.75 12.69 4.58
N ARG A 19 -16.22 13.76 5.25
CA ARG A 19 -17.62 14.23 5.26
C ARG A 19 -18.26 14.59 3.90
N THR A 20 -17.54 14.46 2.78
CA THR A 20 -17.95 14.93 1.44
C THR A 20 -17.86 13.85 0.36
N ILE A 21 -17.64 12.59 0.72
CA ILE A 21 -17.54 11.48 -0.23
C ILE A 21 -18.79 10.61 -0.14
N ASP A 22 -19.51 10.46 -1.25
CA ASP A 22 -20.76 9.68 -1.30
C ASP A 22 -20.53 8.23 -1.74
N SER A 23 -19.47 7.99 -2.51
CA SER A 23 -19.10 6.65 -2.99
C SER A 23 -17.60 6.55 -3.26
N TYR A 24 -17.11 5.32 -3.46
CA TYR A 24 -15.72 5.08 -3.84
C TYR A 24 -15.61 3.92 -4.82
N GLN A 25 -14.56 3.94 -5.64
CA GLN A 25 -14.16 2.81 -6.48
C GLN A 25 -12.82 2.25 -6.00
N LEU A 26 -12.68 0.92 -6.03
CA LEU A 26 -11.39 0.25 -5.84
C LEU A 26 -10.79 -0.10 -7.20
N LYS A 27 -9.52 0.24 -7.41
CA LYS A 27 -8.78 -0.08 -8.62
C LYS A 27 -7.43 -0.71 -8.27
N PRO A 28 -7.09 -1.90 -8.80
CA PRO A 28 -5.76 -2.46 -8.60
C PRO A 28 -4.71 -1.58 -9.29
N VAL A 29 -3.58 -1.39 -8.62
CA VAL A 29 -2.42 -0.65 -9.12
C VAL A 29 -1.17 -1.44 -8.84
N VAL A 30 -0.28 -1.52 -9.83
CA VAL A 30 1.03 -2.17 -9.70
C VAL A 30 2.10 -1.11 -9.84
N VAL A 31 3.01 -1.09 -8.88
CA VAL A 31 4.20 -0.25 -8.85
C VAL A 31 5.40 -1.13 -9.16
N ASN A 32 6.16 -0.75 -10.18
CA ASN A 32 7.51 -1.30 -10.35
C ASN A 32 8.46 -0.46 -9.48
N VAL A 33 9.12 -1.12 -8.54
CA VAL A 33 10.20 -0.55 -7.74
C VAL A 33 11.48 -0.78 -8.52
N THR A 34 12.07 0.28 -9.06
CA THR A 34 13.23 0.19 -9.97
C THR A 34 14.54 0.65 -9.34
N LYS A 35 14.50 1.13 -8.10
CA LYS A 35 15.64 1.60 -7.32
C LYS A 35 15.37 1.38 -5.83
N ALA A 36 16.44 1.30 -5.03
CA ALA A 36 16.35 1.02 -3.60
C ALA A 36 15.58 2.09 -2.80
N GLU A 37 15.56 3.32 -3.30
CA GLU A 37 14.80 4.44 -2.74
C GLU A 37 13.93 5.10 -3.82
N GLN A 38 12.62 5.03 -3.67
CA GLN A 38 11.65 5.53 -4.65
C GLN A 38 10.47 6.20 -3.97
N THR A 39 10.17 7.44 -4.36
CA THR A 39 8.97 8.16 -3.95
C THR A 39 7.90 8.08 -5.03
N ILE A 40 6.65 7.93 -4.61
CA ILE A 40 5.47 7.95 -5.47
C ILE A 40 4.52 9.04 -4.96
N ASP A 41 4.14 9.95 -5.83
CA ASP A 41 3.09 10.94 -5.55
C ASP A 41 1.70 10.31 -5.72
N LEU A 42 0.91 10.29 -4.65
CA LEU A 42 -0.44 9.73 -4.64
C LEU A 42 -1.52 10.75 -4.99
N LYS A 43 -1.17 12.03 -5.12
CA LYS A 43 -2.11 13.14 -5.35
C LYS A 43 -3.21 13.15 -4.28
N ASN A 44 -4.47 12.93 -4.68
CA ASN A 44 -5.63 12.88 -3.78
C ASN A 44 -6.17 11.45 -3.59
N ASP A 45 -5.40 10.44 -4.02
CA ASP A 45 -5.80 9.05 -3.94
C ASP A 45 -5.26 8.41 -2.65
N MET A 46 -5.97 7.42 -2.14
CA MET A 46 -5.51 6.61 -1.00
C MET A 46 -5.19 5.20 -1.49
N TRP A 47 -4.05 4.66 -1.09
CA TRP A 47 -3.58 3.37 -1.61
C TRP A 47 -3.46 2.39 -0.46
N ILE A 48 -4.11 1.23 -0.61
CA ILE A 48 -4.01 0.11 0.32
C ILE A 48 -2.93 -0.83 -0.22
N LEU A 49 -1.90 -1.14 0.57
CA LEU A 49 -0.96 -2.19 0.18
C LEU A 49 -1.70 -3.54 0.08
N ASN A 50 -1.39 -4.34 -0.93
CA ASN A 50 -2.07 -5.62 -1.16
C ASN A 50 -1.12 -6.67 -1.76
N THR A 51 0.19 -6.44 -1.63
CA THR A 51 1.19 -7.37 -2.13
C THR A 51 1.13 -8.65 -1.29
N GLN A 52 1.19 -9.81 -1.93
CA GLN A 52 1.17 -11.08 -1.20
C GLN A 52 2.55 -11.47 -0.66
N ARG A 53 3.62 -11.07 -1.36
CA ARG A 53 4.98 -11.48 -1.03
C ARG A 53 6.02 -10.47 -1.50
N ILE A 54 7.03 -10.25 -0.66
CA ILE A 54 8.23 -9.47 -1.00
C ILE A 54 9.29 -10.43 -1.60
N PRO A 55 10.04 -10.04 -2.64
CA PRO A 55 11.08 -10.90 -3.20
C PRO A 55 12.16 -11.25 -2.18
N ALA A 56 12.67 -12.48 -2.25
CA ALA A 56 13.73 -12.97 -1.36
C ALA A 56 15.06 -12.18 -1.44
N SER A 57 15.25 -11.36 -2.48
CA SER A 57 16.40 -10.47 -2.60
C SER A 57 16.32 -9.24 -1.69
N ILE A 58 15.13 -8.90 -1.20
CA ILE A 58 14.91 -7.78 -0.29
C ILE A 58 14.93 -8.33 1.12
N THR A 59 15.76 -7.78 2.00
CA THR A 59 15.89 -8.18 3.41
C THR A 59 14.99 -7.34 4.33
N GLY A 60 14.56 -6.18 3.86
CA GLY A 60 13.62 -5.30 4.55
C GLY A 60 12.97 -4.30 3.60
N VAL A 61 11.72 -3.94 3.88
CA VAL A 61 11.01 -2.86 3.18
C VAL A 61 10.43 -1.89 4.19
N GLU A 62 10.61 -0.60 3.93
CA GLU A 62 9.94 0.49 4.61
C GLU A 62 9.08 1.25 3.58
N LEU A 63 7.82 1.45 3.91
CA LEU A 63 6.86 2.27 3.19
C LEU A 63 6.41 3.38 4.13
N ALA A 64 6.69 4.63 3.79
CA ALA A 64 6.31 5.79 4.60
C ALA A 64 5.43 6.74 3.80
N SER A 65 4.48 7.35 4.47
CA SER A 65 3.55 8.36 3.98
C SER A 65 3.30 9.40 5.07
N SER A 66 2.43 10.39 4.82
CA SER A 66 2.13 11.42 5.82
C SER A 66 1.46 10.90 7.09
N ASP A 67 0.68 9.82 6.97
CA ASP A 67 -0.14 9.27 8.04
C ASP A 67 0.26 7.87 8.49
N ASN A 68 1.21 7.23 7.79
CA ASN A 68 1.55 5.84 8.00
C ASN A 68 3.02 5.52 7.74
N VAL A 69 3.60 4.67 8.59
CA VAL A 69 4.90 4.05 8.37
C VAL A 69 4.75 2.55 8.57
N PHE A 70 5.08 1.80 7.52
CA PHE A 70 5.06 0.35 7.50
C PHE A 70 6.47 -0.17 7.26
N THR A 71 6.98 -0.99 8.16
CA THR A 71 8.28 -1.63 8.03
C THR A 71 8.13 -3.11 8.26
N ALA A 72 8.73 -3.93 7.39
CA ALA A 72 8.69 -5.38 7.53
C ALA A 72 9.91 -6.05 6.89
N THR A 73 10.39 -7.10 7.53
CA THR A 73 11.20 -8.13 6.89
C THR A 73 10.31 -9.06 6.04
N PRO A 74 10.85 -9.80 5.05
CA PRO A 74 10.07 -10.76 4.26
C PRO A 74 9.32 -11.78 5.11
N ASP A 75 9.96 -12.29 6.16
CA ASP A 75 9.35 -13.29 7.05
C ASP A 75 8.16 -12.68 7.80
N GLU A 76 8.35 -11.52 8.42
CA GLU A 76 7.24 -10.79 9.08
C GLU A 76 6.10 -10.50 8.10
N TYR A 77 6.44 -10.10 6.88
CA TYR A 77 5.46 -9.82 5.82
C TYR A 77 4.61 -11.06 5.47
N GLU A 78 5.19 -12.26 5.47
CA GLU A 78 4.49 -13.52 5.19
C GLU A 78 3.47 -13.90 6.29
N PHE A 79 3.71 -13.49 7.54
CA PHE A 79 2.82 -13.78 8.68
C PHE A 79 1.86 -12.64 9.06
N MET A 80 2.07 -11.42 8.57
CA MET A 80 1.26 -10.24 8.91
C MET A 80 0.04 -10.07 7.98
N ASP A 81 -0.98 -10.91 8.12
CA ASP A 81 -2.21 -10.78 7.32
C ASP A 81 -2.99 -9.48 7.58
N GLU A 82 -2.94 -8.93 8.80
CA GLU A 82 -3.71 -7.73 9.17
C GLU A 82 -3.03 -6.40 8.77
N TYR A 83 -1.69 -6.38 8.68
CA TYR A 83 -0.92 -5.18 8.36
C TYR A 83 -0.66 -5.00 6.86
N ARG A 84 -0.97 -6.01 6.03
CA ARG A 84 -0.86 -5.90 4.57
C ARG A 84 -1.69 -4.74 4.03
N TYR A 85 -2.77 -4.37 4.70
CA TYR A 85 -3.74 -3.37 4.24
C TYR A 85 -3.56 -1.98 4.86
N GLN A 86 -2.33 -1.62 5.22
CA GLN A 86 -2.04 -0.23 5.58
C GLN A 86 -2.44 0.69 4.44
N VAL A 87 -3.07 1.81 4.81
CA VAL A 87 -3.51 2.84 3.88
C VAL A 87 -2.50 3.96 3.91
N PHE A 88 -2.06 4.37 2.71
CA PHE A 88 -1.09 5.43 2.49
C PHE A 88 -1.77 6.61 1.77
N THR A 89 -1.38 7.83 2.15
CA THR A 89 -1.93 9.09 1.61
C THR A 89 -0.83 10.09 1.26
N ASP A 90 -1.14 11.05 0.39
CA ASP A 90 -0.24 12.09 -0.16
C ASP A 90 0.93 11.55 -1.00
N TYR A 91 1.77 10.69 -0.44
CA TYR A 91 2.93 10.08 -1.07
C TYR A 91 3.21 8.68 -0.50
N ILE A 92 4.06 7.91 -1.18
CA ILE A 92 4.70 6.70 -0.64
C ILE A 92 6.19 6.80 -0.91
N ASP A 93 6.98 6.94 0.15
CA ASP A 93 8.40 6.71 0.14
C ASP A 93 8.65 5.22 0.35
N ILE A 94 9.28 4.59 -0.65
CA ILE A 94 9.66 3.19 -0.64
C ILE A 94 11.16 3.12 -0.42
N ARG A 95 11.57 2.46 0.66
CA ARG A 95 12.97 2.12 0.94
C ARG A 95 13.11 0.62 1.06
N THR A 96 14.15 0.08 0.44
CA THR A 96 14.42 -1.35 0.44
C THR A 96 15.82 -1.63 0.93
N GLU A 97 15.93 -2.49 1.91
CA GLU A 97 17.18 -3.05 2.38
C GLU A 97 17.52 -4.29 1.55
N THR A 98 18.71 -4.32 0.97
CA THR A 98 19.18 -5.41 0.10
C THR A 98 20.68 -5.28 -0.16
N ASP A 99 21.38 -6.40 -0.30
CA ASP A 99 22.80 -6.44 -0.69
C ASP A 99 23.01 -6.15 -2.19
N GLU A 100 22.06 -6.60 -3.04
CA GLU A 100 22.06 -6.40 -4.49
C GLU A 100 20.64 -6.09 -4.96
N PHE A 101 20.37 -4.81 -5.25
CA PHE A 101 19.04 -4.39 -5.66
C PHE A 101 18.62 -5.03 -6.99
N LYS A 102 17.43 -5.65 -7.00
CA LYS A 102 16.76 -6.17 -8.19
C LYS A 102 15.37 -5.55 -8.29
N PRO A 103 14.97 -5.03 -9.46
CA PRO A 103 13.63 -4.48 -9.63
C PRO A 103 12.54 -5.50 -9.31
N PHE A 104 11.49 -5.04 -8.64
CA PHE A 104 10.37 -5.89 -8.26
C PHE A 104 9.06 -5.11 -8.29
N ARG A 105 7.97 -5.80 -7.94
CA ARG A 105 6.61 -5.25 -8.00
C ARG A 105 5.99 -5.21 -6.62
N LEU A 106 5.36 -4.09 -6.34
CA LEU A 106 4.41 -3.95 -5.25
C LEU A 106 3.01 -3.76 -5.86
N GLU A 107 2.06 -4.50 -5.33
CA GLU A 107 0.65 -4.45 -5.65
C GLU A 107 -0.09 -3.65 -4.58
N PHE A 108 -0.93 -2.73 -5.05
CA PHE A 108 -1.78 -1.87 -4.24
C PHE A 108 -3.22 -1.92 -4.76
N VAL A 109 -4.14 -1.49 -3.92
CA VAL A 109 -5.51 -1.16 -4.30
C VAL A 109 -5.73 0.31 -4.03
N LYS A 110 -5.93 1.08 -5.11
CA LYS A 110 -6.25 2.50 -5.05
C LYS A 110 -7.74 2.69 -4.72
N ILE A 111 -8.02 3.48 -3.71
CA ILE A 111 -9.36 3.99 -3.35
C ILE A 111 -9.55 5.32 -4.08
N ILE A 112 -10.54 5.38 -4.96
CA ILE A 112 -10.93 6.57 -5.70
C ILE A 112 -12.21 7.12 -5.10
N PRO A 113 -12.17 8.18 -4.29
CA PRO A 113 -13.37 8.80 -3.75
C PRO A 113 -14.14 9.57 -4.84
N HIS A 114 -15.45 9.41 -4.87
CA HIS A 114 -16.37 10.16 -5.73
C HIS A 114 -17.27 11.05 -4.88
N ARG A 115 -17.35 12.33 -5.24
CA ARG A 115 -18.32 13.29 -4.73
C ARG A 115 -19.46 13.40 -5.74
N ASN A 116 -20.71 13.34 -5.31
CA ASN A 116 -21.83 13.70 -6.18
C ASN A 116 -21.87 15.22 -6.44
#